data_AF-A0A914TLH2-F1
#
_entry.id   AF-A0A914TLH2-F1
#
_cell.length_a   1.000
_cell.length_b   1.000
_cell.length_c   1.000
_cell.angle_alpha   90.00
_cell.angle_beta   90.00
_cell.angle_gamma   90.00
#
_symmetry.space_group_name_H-M   'P 1'
#
loop_
_entity.id
_entity.type
_entity.pdbx_description
1 polymer ?
#
loop_
_entity_poly.entity_id
_entity_poly.type
_entity_poly.pdbx_seq_one_letter_code
_entity_poly.pdbx_strand_id
1 'polypeptide(L)'
;MFPRNESSLVAYSNSAAAATIAAEKLAKDRILPAGSNISFVWRYEECVESTAAGYAYELIEDDQVDLLVAPPCIDAAIVAGHVATYYNIPVTLWGVTFATTLSDDTMYPTIMSVVPNYRDMATVTCEVMKHFNWQQFSFIYQADPDGGCAYYQKDFEASFYQF
;
A
#
# COMPACT_ATOMS: atom_id res chain seq x y z
N MET A 1 -9.59 -2.24 2.35
CA MET A 1 -10.27 -0.94 2.59
C MET A 1 -10.11 -0.06 1.36
N PHE A 2 -11.04 0.85 1.07
CA PHE A 2 -11.01 1.70 -0.13
C PHE A 2 -11.59 3.08 0.16
N PRO A 3 -11.11 4.17 -0.47
CA PRO A 3 -11.84 5.43 -0.47
C PRO A 3 -12.96 5.37 -1.53
N ARG A 4 -14.14 5.91 -1.22
CA ARG A 4 -15.31 5.88 -2.12
C ARG A 4 -15.54 7.22 -2.80
N ASN A 5 -15.31 8.33 -2.11
CA ASN A 5 -15.58 9.68 -2.61
C ASN A 5 -14.37 10.33 -3.29
N GLU A 6 -13.23 9.65 -3.25
CA GLU A 6 -12.03 9.95 -4.02
C GLU A 6 -12.28 9.83 -5.54
N SER A 7 -11.71 10.75 -6.32
CA SER A 7 -11.71 10.66 -7.80
C SER A 7 -10.44 10.02 -8.36
N SER A 8 -9.58 9.52 -7.48
CA SER A 8 -8.29 8.92 -7.82
C SER A 8 -8.42 7.51 -8.43
N LEU A 9 -7.33 7.02 -9.03
CA LEU A 9 -7.25 5.66 -9.58
C LEU A 9 -7.45 4.57 -8.52
N VAL A 10 -7.24 4.90 -7.24
CA VAL A 10 -7.40 3.98 -6.10
C VAL A 10 -8.81 3.99 -5.51
N ALA A 11 -9.72 4.80 -6.04
CA ALA A 11 -11.11 4.83 -5.59
C ALA A 11 -11.80 3.48 -5.77
N TYR A 12 -12.74 3.16 -4.88
CA TYR A 12 -13.51 1.91 -4.89
C TYR A 12 -14.16 1.65 -6.25
N SER A 13 -14.77 2.67 -6.86
CA SER A 13 -15.44 2.56 -8.17
C SER A 13 -14.51 2.14 -9.30
N ASN A 14 -13.20 2.40 -9.15
CA ASN A 14 -12.21 2.18 -10.19
C ASN A 14 -11.38 0.92 -9.96
N SER A 15 -11.26 0.46 -8.71
CA SER A 15 -10.28 -0.57 -8.32
C SER A 15 -10.87 -1.81 -7.66
N ALA A 16 -12.02 -1.72 -6.97
CA ALA A 16 -12.54 -2.83 -6.17
C ALA A 16 -12.94 -4.06 -7.02
N ALA A 17 -13.44 -3.83 -8.24
CA ALA A 17 -13.80 -4.89 -9.17
C ALA A 17 -12.60 -5.78 -9.57
N ALA A 18 -11.37 -5.27 -9.48
CA ALA A 18 -10.19 -6.06 -9.79
C ALA A 18 -10.06 -7.29 -8.87
N ALA A 19 -10.36 -7.12 -7.58
CA ALA A 19 -10.28 -8.21 -6.62
C ALA A 19 -11.39 -9.27 -6.84
N THR A 20 -12.61 -8.85 -7.16
CA THR A 20 -13.71 -9.79 -7.44
C THR A 20 -13.47 -10.57 -8.73
N ILE A 21 -12.99 -9.90 -9.79
CA ILE A 21 -12.63 -10.56 -11.05
C ILE A 21 -11.47 -11.55 -10.83
N ALA A 22 -10.48 -11.19 -10.01
CA ALA A 22 -9.39 -12.09 -9.67
C ALA A 22 -9.89 -13.36 -8.94
N ALA A 23 -10.79 -13.21 -7.96
CA ALA A 23 -11.38 -14.34 -7.25
C ALA A 23 -12.22 -15.24 -8.19
N GLU A 24 -13.02 -14.65 -9.07
CA GLU A 24 -13.78 -15.38 -10.09
C GLU A 24 -12.85 -16.18 -11.02
N LYS A 25 -11.73 -15.58 -11.44
CA LYS A 25 -10.73 -16.24 -12.28
C LYS A 25 -10.08 -17.41 -11.55
N LEU A 26 -9.68 -17.23 -10.29
CA LEU A 26 -9.08 -18.29 -9.46
C LEU A 26 -10.03 -19.49 -9.30
N ALA A 27 -11.32 -19.22 -9.08
CA ALA A 27 -12.35 -20.26 -8.98
C ALA A 27 -12.55 -20.99 -10.31
N LYS A 28 -12.65 -20.25 -11.42
CA LYS A 28 -12.82 -20.81 -12.77
C LYS A 28 -11.65 -21.70 -13.18
N ASP A 29 -10.43 -21.28 -12.86
CA ASP A 29 -9.19 -21.98 -13.22
C ASP A 29 -8.84 -23.12 -12.24
N ARG A 30 -9.57 -23.26 -11.13
CA ARG A 30 -9.33 -24.27 -10.08
C ARG A 30 -7.91 -24.20 -9.51
N ILE A 31 -7.40 -22.99 -9.30
CA ILE A 31 -6.06 -22.76 -8.74
C ILE A 31 -6.00 -23.17 -7.26
N LEU A 32 -7.09 -22.93 -6.52
CA LEU A 32 -7.17 -23.21 -5.09
C LEU A 32 -7.67 -24.64 -4.82
N PRO A 33 -7.33 -25.22 -3.66
CA PRO A 33 -7.86 -26.52 -3.23
C PRO A 33 -9.38 -26.57 -3.28
N ALA A 34 -9.93 -27.75 -3.61
CA ALA A 34 -11.36 -27.96 -3.67
C ALA A 34 -12.03 -27.60 -2.32
N GLY A 35 -13.08 -26.78 -2.36
CA GLY A 35 -13.78 -26.29 -1.17
C GLY A 35 -13.26 -24.96 -0.61
N SER A 36 -12.20 -24.38 -1.20
CA SER A 36 -11.78 -23.01 -0.85
C SER A 36 -12.81 -21.99 -1.31
N ASN A 37 -13.12 -21.01 -0.46
CA ASN A 37 -14.02 -19.91 -0.76
C ASN A 37 -13.33 -18.58 -0.45
N ILE A 38 -13.44 -17.60 -1.36
CA ILE A 38 -12.95 -16.24 -1.14
C ILE A 38 -14.16 -15.33 -1.05
N SER A 39 -14.31 -14.63 0.07
CA SER A 39 -15.28 -13.57 0.28
C SER A 39 -14.57 -12.25 0.56
N PHE A 40 -15.28 -11.14 0.35
CA PHE A 40 -14.74 -9.80 0.56
C PHE A 40 -15.65 -9.02 1.50
N VAL A 41 -15.05 -8.38 2.50
CA VAL A 41 -15.70 -7.39 3.36
C VAL A 41 -15.08 -6.04 3.06
N TRP A 42 -15.91 -5.06 2.70
CA TRP A 42 -15.47 -3.73 2.29
C TRP A 42 -15.72 -2.72 3.39
N ARG A 43 -14.75 -1.84 3.61
CA ARG A 43 -14.84 -0.66 4.48
C ARG A 43 -14.31 0.56 3.75
N TYR A 44 -15.00 1.69 3.92
CA TYR A 44 -14.73 2.93 3.20
C TYR A 44 -14.07 3.97 4.09
N GLU A 45 -12.74 3.98 4.14
CA GLU A 45 -11.98 4.79 5.10
C GLU A 45 -11.70 6.22 4.64
N GLU A 46 -11.90 6.51 3.34
CA GLU A 46 -11.77 7.84 2.72
C GLU A 46 -10.38 8.50 2.91
N CYS A 47 -9.32 7.70 2.98
CA CYS A 47 -7.96 8.13 3.28
C CYS A 47 -7.83 8.91 4.61
N VAL A 48 -8.66 8.55 5.61
CA VAL A 48 -8.66 9.16 6.95
C VAL A 48 -8.11 8.15 7.96
N GLU A 49 -7.02 8.52 8.63
CA GLU A 49 -6.25 7.63 9.52
C GLU A 49 -7.08 7.12 10.70
N SER A 50 -7.91 7.99 11.29
CA SER A 50 -8.78 7.60 12.41
C SER A 50 -9.81 6.55 12.01
N THR A 51 -10.40 6.71 10.82
CA THR A 51 -11.35 5.77 10.25
C THR A 51 -10.66 4.48 9.84
N ALA A 52 -9.46 4.57 9.25
CA ALA A 52 -8.65 3.41 8.88
C ALA A 52 -8.26 2.57 10.10
N ALA A 53 -7.91 3.20 11.23
CA ALA A 53 -7.63 2.49 12.48
C ALA A 53 -8.86 1.70 12.98
N GLY A 54 -10.01 2.38 13.05
CA GLY A 54 -11.26 1.78 13.52
C GLY A 54 -11.71 0.63 12.63
N TYR A 55 -11.71 0.83 11.31
CA TYR A 55 -12.10 -0.21 10.37
C TYR A 55 -11.09 -1.36 10.28
N ALA A 56 -9.79 -1.12 10.46
CA ALA A 56 -8.84 -2.21 10.59
C ALA A 56 -9.17 -3.08 11.81
N TYR A 57 -9.48 -2.46 12.96
CA TYR A 57 -9.95 -3.18 14.14
C TYR A 57 -11.25 -3.95 13.88
N GLU A 58 -12.29 -3.30 13.36
CA GLU A 58 -13.58 -3.97 13.08
C GLU A 58 -13.41 -5.15 12.11
N LEU A 59 -12.62 -4.98 11.05
CA LEU A 59 -12.38 -6.05 10.08
C LEU A 59 -11.69 -7.26 10.73
N ILE A 60 -10.73 -7.01 11.63
CA ILE A 60 -9.95 -8.06 12.28
C ILE A 60 -10.74 -8.72 13.42
N GLU A 61 -11.33 -7.94 14.32
CA GLU A 61 -11.95 -8.46 15.54
C GLU A 61 -13.42 -8.82 15.35
N ASP A 62 -14.20 -7.97 14.66
CA ASP A 62 -15.64 -8.18 14.52
C ASP A 62 -15.98 -9.05 13.30
N ASP A 63 -15.40 -8.75 12.14
CA ASP A 63 -15.62 -9.49 10.89
C ASP A 63 -14.69 -10.71 10.74
N GLN A 64 -13.65 -10.82 11.57
CA GLN A 64 -12.70 -11.94 11.60
C GLN A 64 -12.05 -12.26 10.24
N VAL A 65 -11.56 -11.23 9.54
CA VAL A 65 -10.89 -11.44 8.25
C VAL A 65 -9.56 -12.19 8.39
N ASP A 66 -9.28 -13.12 7.46
CA ASP A 66 -8.01 -13.85 7.41
C ASP A 66 -6.84 -13.01 6.84
N LEU A 67 -7.16 -11.97 6.07
CA LEU A 67 -6.21 -11.11 5.37
C LEU A 67 -6.76 -9.69 5.32
N LEU A 68 -5.93 -8.71 5.68
CA LEU A 68 -6.26 -7.31 5.53
C LEU A 68 -5.71 -6.76 4.22
N VAL A 69 -6.58 -6.27 3.34
CA VAL A 69 -6.16 -5.42 2.23
C VAL A 69 -6.10 -3.98 2.75
N ALA A 70 -4.88 -3.43 2.82
CA ALA A 70 -4.61 -2.12 3.41
C ALA A 70 -5.44 -1.01 2.74
N PRO A 71 -5.60 0.17 3.36
CA PRO A 71 -5.99 1.38 2.65
C PRO A 71 -4.95 1.71 1.56
N PRO A 72 -5.35 2.34 0.45
CA PRO A 72 -4.41 2.67 -0.63
C PRO A 72 -3.60 3.94 -0.38
N CYS A 73 -3.93 4.73 0.64
CA CYS A 73 -3.24 5.96 1.02
C CYS A 73 -2.16 5.70 2.08
N ILE A 74 -1.04 6.41 2.02
CA ILE A 74 0.16 6.12 2.83
C ILE A 74 -0.13 6.19 4.34
N ASP A 75 -0.67 7.32 4.83
CA ASP A 75 -0.86 7.53 6.27
C ASP A 75 -1.90 6.57 6.85
N ALA A 76 -3.00 6.36 6.13
CA ALA A 76 -4.02 5.37 6.48
C ALA A 76 -3.43 3.94 6.50
N ALA A 77 -2.55 3.59 5.56
CA ALA A 77 -1.87 2.30 5.52
C ALA A 77 -0.88 2.10 6.67
N ILE A 78 -0.15 3.14 7.06
CA ILE A 78 0.72 3.12 8.25
C ILE A 78 -0.11 2.79 9.50
N VAL A 79 -1.23 3.49 9.70
CA VAL A 79 -2.07 3.31 10.89
C VAL A 79 -2.74 1.93 10.90
N ALA A 80 -3.32 1.49 9.77
CA ALA A 80 -3.88 0.15 9.65
C ALA A 80 -2.81 -0.94 9.82
N GLY A 81 -1.60 -0.70 9.33
CA GLY A 81 -0.45 -1.61 9.46
C GLY A 81 -0.04 -1.85 10.90
N HIS A 82 -0.04 -0.81 11.74
CA HIS A 82 0.19 -0.97 13.18
C HIS A 82 -0.88 -1.82 13.88
N VAL A 83 -2.16 -1.57 13.58
CA VAL A 83 -3.26 -2.36 14.13
C VAL A 83 -3.13 -3.82 13.72
N ALA A 84 -2.92 -4.10 12.43
CA ALA A 84 -2.79 -5.46 11.94
C ALA A 84 -1.56 -6.20 12.47
N THR A 85 -0.45 -5.48 12.66
CA THR A 85 0.77 -6.03 13.29
C THR A 85 0.49 -6.47 14.73
N TYR A 86 -0.26 -5.68 15.49
CA TYR A 86 -0.63 -6.04 16.87
C TYR A 86 -1.45 -7.35 16.93
N TYR A 87 -2.38 -7.53 16.00
CA TYR A 87 -3.19 -8.75 15.90
C TYR A 87 -2.53 -9.90 15.13
N ASN A 88 -1.31 -9.69 14.60
CA ASN A 88 -0.57 -10.66 13.79
C ASN A 88 -1.37 -11.18 12.57
N ILE A 89 -2.10 -10.28 11.90
CA ILE A 89 -2.86 -10.57 10.67
C ILE A 89 -2.02 -10.15 9.45
N PRO A 90 -1.93 -10.98 8.39
CA PRO A 90 -1.24 -10.60 7.17
C PRO A 90 -1.93 -9.41 6.50
N VAL A 91 -1.13 -8.47 5.99
CA VAL A 91 -1.61 -7.28 5.30
C VAL A 91 -1.00 -7.20 3.91
N THR A 92 -1.81 -6.93 2.89
CA THR A 92 -1.32 -6.62 1.54
C THR A 92 -1.45 -5.13 1.23
N LEU A 93 -0.32 -4.49 0.95
CA LEU A 93 -0.26 -3.11 0.45
C LEU A 93 -0.54 -3.04 -1.04
N TRP A 94 -1.25 -2.00 -1.46
CA TRP A 94 -1.61 -1.74 -2.85
C TRP A 94 -1.89 -0.24 -3.02
N GLY A 95 -2.06 0.23 -4.27
CA GLY A 95 -2.35 1.64 -4.51
C GLY A 95 -1.11 2.53 -4.37
N VAL A 96 -1.23 3.67 -3.68
CA VAL A 96 -0.16 4.68 -3.55
C VAL A 96 0.64 4.53 -2.25
N THR A 97 0.70 3.33 -1.68
CA THR A 97 1.43 3.00 -0.45
C THR A 97 2.93 2.83 -0.67
N PHE A 98 3.59 3.82 -1.28
CA PHE A 98 4.98 3.71 -1.73
C PHE A 98 6.02 4.12 -0.66
N ALA A 99 5.60 4.59 0.51
CA ALA A 99 6.52 5.00 1.57
C ALA A 99 7.43 3.84 2.00
N THR A 100 8.74 4.07 1.99
CA THR A 100 9.76 3.06 2.33
C THR A 100 9.64 2.58 3.79
N THR A 101 9.05 3.39 4.66
CA THR A 101 8.78 3.02 6.07
C THR A 101 7.89 1.79 6.18
N LEU A 102 6.97 1.57 5.24
CA LEU A 102 6.11 0.38 5.22
C LEU A 102 6.85 -0.92 4.83
N SER A 103 8.11 -0.82 4.43
CA SER A 103 9.00 -1.97 4.14
C SER A 103 9.94 -2.30 5.31
N ASP A 104 9.73 -1.71 6.49
CA ASP A 104 10.51 -2.06 7.69
C ASP A 104 9.94 -3.32 8.35
N ASP A 105 10.59 -4.47 8.10
CA ASP A 105 10.20 -5.77 8.65
C ASP A 105 10.24 -5.84 10.18
N THR A 106 10.97 -4.93 10.84
CA THR A 106 11.01 -4.87 12.32
C THR A 106 9.75 -4.21 12.88
N MET A 107 9.19 -3.25 12.13
CA MET A 107 7.98 -2.52 12.51
C MET A 107 6.71 -3.18 11.97
N TYR A 108 6.79 -3.80 10.80
CA TYR A 108 5.66 -4.33 10.03
C TYR A 108 5.88 -5.78 9.55
N PRO A 109 6.10 -6.75 10.46
CA PRO A 109 6.46 -8.12 10.10
C PRO A 109 5.37 -8.90 9.35
N THR A 110 4.12 -8.43 9.36
CA THR A 110 3.00 -9.08 8.68
C THR A 110 2.60 -8.42 7.35
N ILE A 111 3.31 -7.36 6.95
CA ILE A 111 3.00 -6.60 5.75
C ILE A 111 3.74 -7.18 4.54
N MET A 112 3.01 -7.37 3.44
CA MET A 112 3.56 -7.67 2.13
C MET A 112 3.11 -6.61 1.13
N SER A 113 4.00 -6.22 0.21
CA SER A 113 3.67 -5.24 -0.82
C SER A 113 3.57 -5.86 -2.19
N VAL A 114 2.52 -5.52 -2.95
CA VAL A 114 2.45 -5.80 -4.40
C VAL A 114 2.88 -4.59 -5.26
N VAL A 115 3.33 -3.51 -4.62
CA VAL A 115 3.78 -2.28 -5.26
C VAL A 115 5.24 -1.96 -4.87
N PRO A 116 6.04 -1.34 -5.76
CA PRO A 116 7.38 -0.87 -5.41
C PRO A 116 7.32 0.29 -4.41
N ASN A 117 8.42 0.56 -3.72
CA ASN A 117 8.52 1.72 -2.81
C ASN A 117 9.36 2.87 -3.42
N TYR A 118 9.41 4.00 -2.73
CA TYR A 118 10.15 5.17 -3.17
C TYR A 118 11.67 4.97 -3.22
N ARG A 119 12.23 4.10 -2.37
CA ARG A 119 13.64 3.69 -2.44
C ARG A 119 13.96 2.96 -3.75
N ASP A 120 13.07 2.10 -4.23
CA ASP A 120 13.23 1.43 -5.52
C ASP A 120 13.28 2.46 -6.66
N MET A 121 12.38 3.46 -6.63
CA MET A 121 12.34 4.55 -7.61
C MET A 121 13.61 5.41 -7.58
N ALA A 122 14.12 5.72 -6.39
CA ALA A 122 15.37 6.46 -6.22
C ALA A 122 16.57 5.66 -6.77
N THR A 123 16.60 4.35 -6.51
CA THR A 123 17.65 3.45 -7.03
C THR A 123 17.67 3.44 -8.56
N VAL A 124 16.49 3.35 -9.20
CA VAL A 124 16.38 3.42 -10.67
C VAL A 124 16.92 4.76 -11.19
N THR A 125 16.59 5.87 -10.52
CA THR A 125 17.08 7.18 -10.92
C THR A 125 18.61 7.28 -10.83
N CYS A 126 19.20 6.73 -9.76
CA CYS A 126 20.65 6.67 -9.60
C CYS A 126 21.33 5.84 -10.69
N GLU A 127 20.75 4.69 -11.06
CA GLU A 127 21.30 3.83 -12.12
C GLU A 127 21.20 4.49 -13.51
N VAL A 128 20.14 5.26 -13.78
CA VAL A 128 20.05 6.08 -14.99
C VAL A 128 21.13 7.15 -15.02
N MET A 129 21.35 7.86 -13.92
CA MET A 129 22.42 8.86 -13.82
C MET A 129 23.80 8.23 -14.08
N LYS A 130 24.08 7.07 -13.50
CA LYS A 130 25.33 6.32 -13.73
C LYS A 130 25.49 5.94 -15.19
N HIS A 131 24.43 5.41 -15.82
CA HIS A 131 24.47 5.00 -17.22
C HIS A 131 24.85 6.15 -18.16
N PHE A 132 24.34 7.36 -17.90
CA PHE A 132 24.61 8.55 -18.71
C PHE A 132 25.77 9.42 -18.19
N ASN A 133 26.50 8.98 -17.16
CA ASN A 133 27.57 9.74 -16.49
C ASN A 133 27.14 11.14 -16.01
N TRP A 134 25.90 11.28 -15.53
CA TRP A 134 25.42 12.53 -14.93
C TRP A 134 26.00 12.71 -13.53
N GLN A 135 26.73 13.79 -13.31
CA GLN A 135 27.38 14.10 -12.02
C GLN A 135 26.55 15.03 -11.13
N GLN A 136 25.57 15.72 -11.72
CA GLN A 136 24.74 16.69 -11.04
C GLN A 136 23.31 16.55 -11.52
N PHE A 137 22.36 16.73 -10.62
CA PHE A 137 20.94 16.80 -10.93
C PHE A 137 20.26 17.79 -9.98
N SER A 138 19.01 18.14 -10.28
CA SER A 138 18.18 18.95 -9.40
C SER A 138 16.83 18.29 -9.26
N PHE A 139 16.34 18.18 -8.04
CA PHE A 139 15.05 17.58 -7.73
C PHE A 139 14.07 18.69 -7.32
N ILE A 140 12.95 18.76 -8.02
CA ILE A 140 11.88 19.72 -7.76
C ILE A 140 10.62 18.90 -7.50
N TYR A 141 9.98 19.15 -6.36
CA TYR A 141 8.74 18.50 -5.95
C TYR A 141 7.74 19.56 -5.48
N GLN A 142 6.47 19.18 -5.46
CA GLN A 142 5.38 20.02 -4.98
C GLN A 142 4.74 19.33 -3.78
N ALA A 143 4.43 20.10 -2.73
CA ALA A 143 3.64 19.58 -1.62
C ALA A 143 2.23 19.21 -2.12
N ASP A 144 1.80 18.00 -1.81
CA ASP A 144 0.48 17.47 -2.09
C ASP A 144 -0.35 17.34 -0.81
N PRO A 145 -1.68 17.45 -0.89
CA PRO A 145 -2.56 17.29 0.27
C PRO A 145 -2.41 15.93 0.95
N ASP A 146 -2.11 14.89 0.18
CA ASP A 146 -2.03 13.50 0.62
C ASP A 146 -0.63 13.10 1.15
N GLY A 147 0.31 14.06 1.19
CA GLY A 147 1.64 13.89 1.76
C GLY A 147 2.60 12.99 0.98
N GLY A 148 2.17 12.36 -0.11
CA GLY A 148 2.96 11.42 -0.90
C GLY A 148 4.25 12.04 -1.46
N CYS A 149 4.21 13.30 -1.90
CA CYS A 149 5.40 13.99 -2.39
C CYS A 149 6.42 14.29 -1.28
N ALA A 150 5.96 14.53 -0.05
CA ALA A 150 6.84 14.71 1.11
C ALA A 150 7.55 13.40 1.48
N TYR A 151 6.83 12.27 1.46
CA TYR A 151 7.43 10.94 1.62
C TYR A 151 8.44 10.64 0.51
N TYR A 152 8.09 10.94 -0.75
CA TYR A 152 8.98 10.72 -1.87
C TYR A 152 10.27 11.52 -1.74
N GLN A 153 10.18 12.83 -1.44
CA GLN A 153 11.38 13.66 -1.20
C GLN A 153 12.28 13.04 -0.13
N LYS A 154 11.72 12.71 1.03
CA LYS A 154 12.47 12.16 2.17
C LYS A 154 13.18 10.84 1.81
N ASP A 155 12.44 9.92 1.21
CA ASP A 155 12.97 8.60 0.84
C ASP A 155 14.00 8.70 -0.30
N PHE A 156 13.76 9.60 -1.25
CA PHE A 156 14.66 9.88 -2.34
C PHE A 156 15.98 10.46 -1.83
N GLU A 157 15.94 11.52 -1.02
CA GLU A 157 17.15 12.11 -0.39
C GLU A 157 17.93 11.06 0.42
N ALA A 158 17.25 10.24 1.22
CA ALA A 158 17.89 9.19 2.01
C ALA A 158 18.63 8.14 1.16
N SER A 159 18.14 7.87 -0.04
CA SER A 159 18.73 6.87 -0.94
C SER A 159 20.03 7.36 -1.60
N PHE A 160 20.18 8.66 -1.85
CA PHE A 160 21.40 9.23 -2.42
C PHE A 160 22.57 9.30 -1.42
N TYR A 161 22.32 9.36 -0.11
CA TYR A 161 23.40 9.29 0.89
C TYR A 161 24.07 7.91 0.96
N GLN A 162 23.46 6.88 0.38
CA GLN A 162 24.01 5.52 0.34
C GLN A 162 24.80 5.26 -0.96
N PHE A 163 24.85 6.24 -1.87
CA PHE A 163 25.52 6.18 -3.16
C PHE A 163 26.81 7.02 -3.20
#